data_AF-A0A3R6X9F9-F1
#
_entry.id   AF-A0A3R6X9F9-F1
#
_cell.length_a   1.000
_cell.length_b   1.000
_cell.length_c   1.000
_cell.angle_alpha   90.00
_cell.angle_beta   90.00
_cell.angle_gamma   90.00
#
_symmetry.space_group_name_H-M   'P 1'
#
loop_
_entity.id
_entity.type
_entity.pdbx_description
1 polymer ?
#
loop_
_entity_poly.entity_id
_entity_poly.type
_entity_poly.pdbx_seq_one_letter_code
_entity_poly.pdbx_strand_id
1 'polypeptide(L)'
;MLGERAPPSHGGDGNMSFRQVPYVSVHARVEKGVAVRKHLRKYLESSAASHTAMSHHLLNDAHIVSMQPDEISKTCMDEVFRMLHKYNHTVGTKSVEVSRSLSELAAPLDNSGKLKKWNKDTYNLVHTPDPIQLSPSSRAIAAAEDERAAGQEYEDAKSALHSAIEHRDDMVEGATEASQMAEDDRLETMTLILHQFVQTKQAALVAEMEALKELAKVVGSLDRNAALQQYIVDHMQPDITHRHSKAMFLVEWHWKWHLERVELAKSEPEDYLNLTSDSIRCLQEHNITVFDVEVMKEFVASCFVTPDLSRMIGSERKVPTKHRHRFVDPTAGRALYRLDVVRQVILAALNHQRAFGVELTVPT
;
A
#
# COMPACT_ATOMS: atom_id res chain seq x y z
N MET A 1 -70.32 -13.90 31.46
CA MET A 1 -69.56 -14.23 30.24
C MET A 1 -69.49 -12.97 29.41
N LEU A 2 -68.34 -12.29 29.41
CA LEU A 2 -68.12 -11.12 28.56
C LEU A 2 -67.93 -11.65 27.14
N GLY A 3 -69.02 -11.74 26.38
CA GLY A 3 -68.97 -12.08 24.97
C GLY A 3 -68.07 -11.10 24.23
N GLU A 4 -67.29 -11.61 23.28
CA GLU A 4 -66.55 -10.79 22.33
C GLU A 4 -67.51 -9.72 21.77
N ARG A 5 -67.22 -8.46 22.09
CA ARG A 5 -68.01 -7.34 21.61
C ARG A 5 -67.78 -7.28 20.11
N ALA A 6 -68.83 -7.52 19.32
CA ALA A 6 -68.75 -7.33 17.88
C ALA A 6 -68.19 -5.93 17.58
N PRO A 7 -67.28 -5.78 16.60
CA PRO A 7 -66.77 -4.46 16.23
C PRO A 7 -67.98 -3.56 15.94
N PRO A 8 -68.03 -2.36 16.51
CA PRO A 8 -69.20 -1.50 16.37
C PRO A 8 -69.47 -1.25 14.88
N SER A 9 -70.72 -1.47 14.47
CA SER A 9 -71.18 -1.18 13.11
C SER A 9 -71.26 0.34 12.95
N HIS A 10 -70.19 0.96 12.45
CA HIS A 10 -70.20 2.36 12.09
C HIS A 10 -70.47 2.48 10.59
N GLY A 11 -71.48 3.28 10.24
CA GLY A 11 -71.80 3.59 8.85
C GLY A 11 -70.62 4.32 8.21
N GLY A 12 -69.96 3.68 7.24
CA GLY A 12 -68.83 4.23 6.50
C GLY A 12 -67.80 3.16 6.14
N ASP A 13 -67.89 2.65 4.91
CA ASP A 13 -66.89 1.93 4.09
C ASP A 13 -66.11 0.71 4.62
N GLY A 14 -66.24 0.31 5.89
CA GLY A 14 -65.63 -0.95 6.38
C GLY A 14 -64.09 -0.95 6.43
N ASN A 15 -63.46 0.22 6.30
CA ASN A 15 -62.01 0.37 6.47
C ASN A 15 -61.64 0.37 7.96
N MET A 16 -60.57 -0.35 8.31
CA MET A 16 -59.98 -0.33 9.65
C MET A 16 -59.53 1.10 9.99
N SER A 17 -60.07 1.68 11.06
CA SER A 17 -59.67 3.00 11.58
C SER A 17 -58.77 2.85 12.80
N PHE A 18 -57.87 3.83 13.02
CA PHE A 18 -56.98 3.89 14.19
C PHE A 18 -57.73 3.94 15.52
N ARG A 19 -59.03 4.25 15.53
CA ARG A 19 -59.94 4.17 16.69
C ARG A 19 -60.00 2.78 17.33
N GLN A 20 -59.62 1.72 16.60
CA GLN A 20 -59.58 0.34 17.08
C GLN A 20 -58.19 -0.09 17.60
N VAL A 21 -57.16 0.73 17.42
CA VAL A 21 -55.79 0.40 17.82
C VAL A 21 -55.52 0.94 19.22
N PRO A 22 -55.11 0.09 20.19
CA PRO A 22 -54.70 0.58 21.50
C PRO A 22 -53.49 1.51 21.35
N TYR A 23 -53.65 2.80 21.68
CA TYR A 23 -52.60 3.82 21.52
C TYR A 23 -51.30 3.46 22.25
N VAL A 24 -51.36 2.66 23.32
CA VAL A 24 -50.20 2.07 24.00
C VAL A 24 -49.25 1.36 23.02
N SER A 25 -49.80 0.67 22.03
CA SER A 25 -49.03 -0.07 21.00
C SER A 25 -48.31 0.88 20.05
N VAL A 26 -48.99 1.97 19.64
CA VAL A 26 -48.44 3.03 18.79
C VAL A 26 -47.31 3.76 19.51
N HIS A 27 -47.55 4.16 20.76
CA HIS A 27 -46.55 4.77 21.63
C HIS A 27 -45.29 3.90 21.80
N ALA A 28 -45.49 2.60 22.07
CA ALA A 28 -44.38 1.66 22.21
C ALA A 28 -43.59 1.48 20.90
N ARG A 29 -44.25 1.59 19.74
CA ARG A 29 -43.58 1.54 18.44
C ARG A 29 -42.67 2.75 18.23
N VAL A 30 -43.14 3.96 18.55
CA VAL A 30 -42.35 5.19 18.45
C VAL A 30 -41.12 5.12 19.38
N GLU A 31 -41.26 4.65 20.63
CA GLU A 31 -40.13 4.46 21.55
C GLU A 31 -39.08 3.48 20.98
N LYS A 32 -39.52 2.36 20.40
CA LYS A 32 -38.60 1.42 19.73
C LYS A 32 -37.91 2.09 18.54
N GLY A 33 -38.61 2.93 17.77
CA GLY A 33 -38.04 3.71 16.67
C GLY A 33 -36.92 4.65 17.14
N VAL A 34 -37.11 5.34 18.27
CA VAL A 34 -36.08 6.18 18.90
C VAL A 34 -34.84 5.35 19.25
N ALA A 35 -35.01 4.17 19.83
CA ALA A 35 -33.91 3.27 20.14
C ALA A 35 -33.15 2.83 18.88
N VAL A 36 -33.86 2.48 17.80
CA VAL A 36 -33.24 2.09 16.52
C VAL A 36 -32.41 3.24 15.93
N ARG A 37 -32.94 4.48 15.89
CA ARG A 37 -32.17 5.66 15.44
C ARG A 37 -30.87 5.82 16.24
N LYS A 38 -30.94 5.68 17.57
CA LYS A 38 -29.76 5.78 18.47
C LYS A 38 -28.71 4.70 18.19
N HIS A 39 -29.13 3.46 17.91
CA HIS A 39 -28.20 2.38 17.57
C HIS A 39 -27.51 2.62 16.23
N LEU A 40 -28.26 3.03 15.20
CA LEU A 40 -27.68 3.37 13.90
C LEU A 40 -26.64 4.48 14.03
N ARG A 41 -26.95 5.54 14.81
CA ARG A 41 -26.02 6.64 15.06
C ARG A 41 -24.70 6.15 15.68
N LYS A 42 -24.80 5.38 16.77
CA LYS A 42 -23.62 4.80 17.44
C LYS A 42 -22.78 3.93 16.50
N TYR A 43 -23.43 3.18 15.62
CA TYR A 43 -22.74 2.36 14.64
C TYR A 43 -21.97 3.23 13.63
N LEU A 44 -22.59 4.30 13.12
CA LEU A 44 -21.93 5.24 12.20
C LEU A 44 -20.73 5.93 12.87
N GLU A 45 -20.88 6.42 14.10
CA GLU A 45 -19.81 7.02 14.89
C GLU A 45 -18.65 6.04 15.13
N SER A 46 -18.96 4.79 15.51
CA SER A 46 -17.95 3.75 15.71
C SER A 46 -17.24 3.35 14.42
N SER A 47 -17.98 3.23 13.30
CA SER A 47 -17.39 2.98 12.00
C SER A 47 -16.54 4.16 11.52
N ALA A 48 -16.92 5.40 11.82
CA ALA A 48 -16.11 6.58 11.51
C ALA A 48 -14.78 6.54 12.27
N ALA A 49 -14.82 6.29 13.59
CA ALA A 49 -13.63 6.16 14.42
C ALA A 49 -12.68 5.07 13.93
N SER A 50 -13.21 3.92 13.48
CA SER A 50 -12.41 2.84 12.91
C SER A 50 -11.69 3.26 11.62
N HIS A 51 -12.37 4.02 10.75
CA HIS A 51 -11.77 4.57 9.53
C HIS A 51 -10.72 5.65 9.83
N THR A 52 -10.92 6.46 10.86
CA THR A 52 -9.89 7.38 11.36
C THR A 52 -8.64 6.65 11.82
N ALA A 53 -8.79 5.58 12.62
CA ALA A 53 -7.65 4.78 13.07
C ALA A 53 -6.90 4.15 11.89
N MET A 54 -7.63 3.57 10.94
CA MET A 54 -7.05 3.01 9.71
C MET A 54 -6.28 4.08 8.90
N SER A 55 -6.86 5.27 8.73
CA SER A 55 -6.19 6.37 8.03
C SER A 55 -4.90 6.79 8.72
N HIS A 56 -4.88 6.82 10.06
CA HIS A 56 -3.70 7.18 10.83
C HIS A 56 -2.57 6.16 10.61
N HIS A 57 -2.89 4.87 10.56
CA HIS A 57 -1.88 3.84 10.28
C HIS A 57 -1.34 3.90 8.85
N LEU A 58 -2.22 4.11 7.86
CA LEU A 58 -1.82 4.11 6.44
C LEU A 58 -1.07 5.38 6.02
N LEU A 59 -1.42 6.52 6.62
CA LEU A 59 -0.77 7.81 6.34
C LEU A 59 0.43 8.07 7.24
N ASN A 60 0.74 7.18 8.17
CA ASN A 60 1.96 7.28 8.97
C ASN A 60 3.16 6.85 8.12
N ASP A 61 3.88 7.83 7.59
CA ASP A 61 5.07 7.62 6.75
C ASP A 61 6.28 7.06 7.51
N ALA A 62 6.19 6.80 8.83
CA ALA A 62 7.30 6.30 9.63
C ALA A 62 7.95 5.03 9.07
N HIS A 63 7.14 4.11 8.52
CA HIS A 63 7.66 2.89 7.90
C HIS A 63 8.34 3.17 6.54
N ILE A 64 7.93 4.21 5.82
CA ILE A 64 8.42 4.49 4.47
C ILE A 64 9.72 5.30 4.51
N VAL A 65 9.83 6.25 5.44
CA VAL A 65 11.10 6.95 5.72
C VAL A 65 12.18 5.96 6.18
N SER A 66 11.80 4.88 6.88
CA SER A 66 12.73 3.80 7.24
C SER A 66 13.06 2.83 6.10
N MET A 67 12.27 2.81 5.03
CA MET A 67 12.37 1.87 3.90
C MET A 67 13.01 2.45 2.64
N GLN A 68 13.55 3.67 2.66
CA GLN A 68 14.29 4.26 1.53
C GLN A 68 15.82 4.26 1.79
N PRO A 69 16.49 3.11 1.98
CA PRO A 69 17.94 3.04 1.90
C PRO A 69 18.39 3.26 0.46
N ASP A 70 19.61 3.79 0.28
CA ASP A 70 20.28 3.95 -1.02
C ASP A 70 20.34 2.66 -1.86
N GLU A 71 20.16 1.52 -1.21
CA GLU A 71 20.12 0.18 -1.80
C GLU A 71 18.86 -0.07 -2.63
N ILE A 72 17.72 0.54 -2.30
CA ILE A 72 16.44 0.33 -3.01
C ILE A 72 16.29 1.33 -4.16
N SER A 73 16.70 2.58 -3.96
CA SER A 73 16.53 3.69 -4.92
C SER A 73 17.27 3.47 -6.26
N LYS A 74 18.22 2.53 -6.29
CA LYS A 74 19.00 2.17 -7.49
C LYS A 74 18.53 0.88 -8.17
N THR A 75 17.40 0.32 -7.75
CA THR A 75 16.92 -0.98 -8.24
C THR A 75 15.56 -0.87 -8.91
N CYS A 76 15.16 -1.92 -9.64
CA CYS A 76 13.81 -2.05 -10.18
C CYS A 76 12.72 -2.07 -9.10
N MET A 77 13.08 -2.20 -7.82
CA MET A 77 12.15 -2.19 -6.69
C MET A 77 11.73 -0.78 -6.27
N ASP A 78 12.45 0.28 -6.66
CA ASP A 78 12.09 1.66 -6.30
C ASP A 78 10.66 2.01 -6.73
N GLU A 79 10.32 1.68 -7.98
CA GLU A 79 8.98 1.87 -8.53
C GLU A 79 7.90 1.13 -7.72
N VAL A 80 8.19 -0.10 -7.30
CA VAL A 80 7.26 -0.93 -6.51
C VAL A 80 7.01 -0.29 -5.15
N PHE A 81 8.06 0.12 -4.45
CA PHE A 81 7.93 0.76 -3.13
C PHE A 81 7.20 2.10 -3.22
N ARG A 82 7.43 2.88 -4.29
CA ARG A 82 6.70 4.12 -4.52
C ARG A 82 5.22 3.87 -4.81
N MET A 83 4.90 2.81 -5.54
CA MET A 83 3.50 2.40 -5.75
C MET A 83 2.83 1.86 -4.48
N LEU A 84 3.57 1.16 -3.62
CA LEU A 84 3.07 0.76 -2.29
C LEU A 84 2.78 1.98 -1.41
N HIS A 85 3.65 3.01 -1.43
CA HIS A 85 3.38 4.30 -0.77
C HIS A 85 2.10 4.94 -1.31
N LYS A 86 1.99 5.05 -2.64
CA LYS A 86 0.82 5.62 -3.31
C LYS A 86 -0.48 4.87 -2.95
N TYR A 87 -0.42 3.54 -2.88
CA TYR A 87 -1.54 2.71 -2.44
C TYR A 87 -1.96 3.06 -1.01
N ASN A 88 -1.03 3.03 -0.06
CA ASN A 88 -1.30 3.38 1.34
C ASN A 88 -1.86 4.81 1.46
N HIS A 89 -1.30 5.76 0.73
CA HIS A 89 -1.76 7.14 0.74
C HIS A 89 -3.19 7.28 0.19
N THR A 90 -3.52 6.54 -0.88
CA THR A 90 -4.84 6.55 -1.50
C THR A 90 -5.89 5.94 -0.56
N VAL A 91 -5.63 4.75 -0.02
CA VAL A 91 -6.55 4.08 0.93
C VAL A 91 -6.68 4.88 2.22
N GLY A 92 -5.56 5.43 2.73
CA GLY A 92 -5.54 6.28 3.91
C GLY A 92 -6.38 7.54 3.74
N THR A 93 -6.21 8.25 2.62
CA THR A 93 -6.99 9.46 2.30
C THR A 93 -8.47 9.15 2.14
N LYS A 94 -8.82 8.06 1.46
CA LYS A 94 -10.22 7.61 1.35
C LYS A 94 -10.80 7.21 2.69
N SER A 95 -10.01 6.64 3.60
CA SER A 95 -10.46 6.33 4.96
C SER A 95 -10.80 7.61 5.74
N VAL A 96 -10.04 8.70 5.57
CA VAL A 96 -10.39 10.02 6.15
C VAL A 96 -11.72 10.54 5.59
N GLU A 97 -11.90 10.49 4.27
CA GLU A 97 -13.15 10.90 3.61
C GLU A 97 -14.35 10.09 4.14
N VAL A 98 -14.22 8.76 4.20
CA VAL A 98 -15.26 7.87 4.74
C VAL A 98 -15.57 8.23 6.19
N SER A 99 -14.57 8.41 7.04
CA SER A 99 -14.79 8.78 8.45
C SER A 99 -15.58 10.08 8.58
N ARG A 100 -15.22 11.10 7.79
CA ARG A 100 -15.94 12.38 7.76
C ARG A 100 -17.39 12.20 7.32
N SER A 101 -17.63 11.54 6.19
CA SER A 101 -18.99 11.32 5.67
C SER A 101 -19.85 10.51 6.64
N LEU A 102 -19.29 9.48 7.31
CA LEU A 102 -20.04 8.71 8.30
C LEU A 102 -20.41 9.55 9.54
N SER A 103 -19.53 10.47 9.95
CA SER A 103 -19.82 11.40 11.04
C SER A 103 -20.92 12.39 10.66
N GLU A 104 -20.90 12.90 9.42
CA GLU A 104 -21.96 13.76 8.89
C GLU A 104 -23.31 13.03 8.80
N LEU A 105 -23.31 11.76 8.38
CA LEU A 105 -24.50 10.91 8.34
C LEU A 105 -25.09 10.61 9.72
N ALA A 106 -24.29 10.70 10.79
CA ALA A 106 -24.77 10.51 12.16
C ALA A 106 -25.54 11.74 12.68
N ALA A 107 -25.24 12.95 12.20
CA ALA A 107 -25.78 14.20 12.73
C ALA A 107 -27.33 14.31 12.69
N PRO A 108 -28.03 13.93 11.60
CA PRO A 108 -29.50 13.97 11.56
C PRO A 108 -30.19 13.04 12.57
N LEU A 109 -29.46 12.06 13.14
CA LEU A 109 -29.99 11.10 14.10
C LEU A 109 -29.93 11.60 15.56
N ASP A 110 -29.43 12.81 15.81
CA ASP A 110 -29.22 13.31 17.18
C ASP A 110 -30.50 13.80 17.89
N ASN A 111 -31.58 14.04 17.14
CA ASN A 111 -32.85 14.59 17.66
C ASN A 111 -33.71 13.61 18.52
N SER A 112 -33.14 12.49 18.96
CA SER A 112 -33.84 11.44 19.72
C SER A 112 -34.51 11.94 21.02
N GLY A 113 -33.93 12.93 21.70
CA GLY A 113 -34.48 13.46 22.95
C GLY A 113 -35.78 14.27 22.78
N LYS A 114 -35.88 15.06 21.70
CA LYS A 114 -37.09 15.85 21.39
C LYS A 114 -38.26 14.94 21.06
N LEU A 115 -38.03 13.93 20.21
CA LEU A 115 -39.06 12.97 19.81
C LEU A 115 -39.54 12.13 21.00
N LYS A 116 -38.64 11.71 21.89
CA LYS A 116 -38.98 10.98 23.11
C LYS A 116 -39.86 11.81 24.06
N LYS A 117 -39.55 13.10 24.24
CA LYS A 117 -40.36 14.00 25.06
C LYS A 117 -41.76 14.16 24.45
N TRP A 118 -41.82 14.48 23.15
CA TRP A 118 -43.08 14.62 22.43
C TRP A 118 -43.94 13.35 22.55
N ASN A 119 -43.37 12.16 22.33
CA ASN A 119 -44.10 10.89 22.40
C ASN A 119 -44.68 10.63 23.81
N LYS A 120 -43.94 11.00 24.87
CA LYS A 120 -44.42 10.91 26.26
C LYS A 120 -45.55 11.90 26.53
N ASP A 121 -45.40 13.15 26.10
CA ASP A 121 -46.40 14.20 26.32
C ASP A 121 -47.72 13.85 25.62
N THR A 122 -47.66 13.35 24.37
CA THR A 122 -48.83 12.87 23.63
C THR A 122 -49.48 11.65 24.29
N TYR A 123 -48.69 10.71 24.82
CA TYR A 123 -49.24 9.56 25.55
C TYR A 123 -50.04 9.98 26.79
N ASN A 124 -49.53 10.94 27.55
CA ASN A 124 -50.22 11.46 28.72
C ASN A 124 -51.51 12.20 28.34
N LEU A 125 -51.50 12.95 27.24
CA LEU A 125 -52.70 13.63 26.74
C LEU A 125 -53.81 12.63 26.39
N VAL A 126 -53.45 11.50 25.75
CA VAL A 126 -54.42 10.45 25.38
C VAL A 126 -54.93 9.65 26.60
N HIS A 127 -54.09 9.45 27.63
CA HIS A 127 -54.42 8.57 28.77
C HIS A 127 -54.87 9.29 30.04
N THR A 128 -54.84 10.62 30.09
CA THR A 128 -55.33 11.40 31.22
C THR A 128 -56.70 11.95 30.85
N PRO A 129 -57.81 11.28 31.20
CA PRO A 129 -59.14 11.79 30.87
C PRO A 129 -59.37 13.12 31.57
N ASP A 130 -60.07 14.03 30.89
CA ASP A 130 -60.65 15.19 31.55
C ASP A 130 -61.56 14.72 32.68
N PRO A 131 -61.52 15.35 33.86
CA PRO A 131 -62.37 14.96 34.97
C PRO A 131 -63.84 15.09 34.55
N ILE A 132 -64.56 13.97 34.54
CA ILE A 132 -66.02 13.97 34.37
C ILE A 132 -66.59 14.71 35.58
N GLN A 133 -66.96 15.97 35.40
CA GLN A 133 -67.61 16.76 36.44
C GLN A 133 -69.04 16.26 36.63
N LEU A 134 -69.21 15.26 37.49
CA LEU A 134 -70.51 14.91 38.03
C LEU A 134 -70.84 15.96 39.10
N SER A 135 -71.90 16.74 38.88
CA SER A 135 -72.38 17.72 39.85
C SER A 135 -72.80 17.00 41.14
N PRO A 136 -72.37 17.45 42.33
CA PRO A 136 -72.86 16.88 43.58
C PRO A 136 -74.26 17.41 43.87
N SER A 137 -75.29 16.56 43.72
CA SER A 137 -76.66 16.91 44.11
C SER A 137 -76.86 16.69 45.61
N SER A 138 -77.11 17.79 46.33
CA SER A 138 -77.42 17.87 47.76
C SER A 138 -78.85 17.41 48.08
N ARG A 139 -79.00 16.63 49.16
CA ARG A 139 -80.21 15.92 49.58
C ARG A 139 -81.45 16.80 49.83
N ALA A 140 -82.59 16.13 49.56
CA ALA A 140 -83.91 16.20 50.18
C ALA A 140 -84.95 17.12 49.52
N ILE A 141 -85.78 16.52 48.65
CA ILE A 141 -87.25 16.36 48.79
C ILE A 141 -87.77 15.49 47.60
N ALA A 142 -88.72 14.58 47.88
CA ALA A 142 -89.64 13.88 46.96
C ALA A 142 -89.15 12.67 46.13
N ALA A 143 -89.29 11.46 46.69
CA ALA A 143 -88.97 10.15 46.09
C ALA A 143 -89.52 9.83 44.67
N ALA A 144 -90.52 10.57 44.16
CA ALA A 144 -91.02 10.42 42.78
C ALA A 144 -90.38 11.42 41.79
N GLU A 145 -90.00 12.61 42.27
CA GLU A 145 -89.10 13.51 41.55
C GLU A 145 -87.67 12.95 41.56
N ASP A 146 -87.30 12.20 42.61
CA ASP A 146 -86.03 11.49 42.79
C ASP A 146 -85.83 10.37 41.75
N GLU A 147 -86.87 9.60 41.39
CA GLU A 147 -86.78 8.58 40.33
C GLU A 147 -86.69 9.20 38.92
N ARG A 148 -87.41 10.32 38.69
CA ARG A 148 -87.32 11.07 37.44
C ARG A 148 -86.00 11.85 37.31
N ALA A 149 -85.50 12.39 38.42
CA ALA A 149 -84.21 13.07 38.53
C ALA A 149 -83.06 12.06 38.38
N ALA A 150 -83.15 10.87 38.99
CA ALA A 150 -82.19 9.80 38.80
C ALA A 150 -82.17 9.29 37.34
N GLY A 151 -83.33 9.22 36.68
CA GLY A 151 -83.42 8.92 35.25
C GLY A 151 -82.78 9.99 34.36
N GLN A 152 -82.96 11.27 34.71
CA GLN A 152 -82.32 12.38 34.03
C GLN A 152 -80.79 12.40 34.26
N GLU A 153 -80.33 12.20 35.50
CA GLU A 153 -78.91 12.08 35.84
C GLU A 153 -78.25 10.91 35.10
N TYR A 154 -78.97 9.79 34.92
CA TYR A 154 -78.47 8.66 34.13
C TYR A 154 -78.34 9.00 32.64
N GLU A 155 -79.33 9.64 32.03
CA GLU A 155 -79.25 10.07 30.62
C GLU A 155 -78.21 11.19 30.41
N ASP A 156 -78.03 12.09 31.38
CA ASP A 156 -76.97 13.10 31.39
C ASP A 156 -75.59 12.45 31.50
N ALA A 157 -75.42 11.48 32.41
CA ALA A 157 -74.18 10.71 32.56
C ALA A 157 -73.86 9.87 31.32
N LYS A 158 -74.87 9.26 30.69
CA LYS A 158 -74.73 8.51 29.44
C LYS A 158 -74.36 9.43 28.27
N SER A 159 -74.99 10.60 28.17
CA SER A 159 -74.66 11.62 27.16
C SER A 159 -73.24 12.15 27.37
N ALA A 160 -72.86 12.47 28.61
CA ALA A 160 -71.50 12.88 28.97
C ALA A 160 -70.46 11.80 28.65
N LEU A 161 -70.78 10.52 28.93
CA LEU A 161 -69.91 9.39 28.58
C LEU A 161 -69.76 9.23 27.07
N HIS A 162 -70.83 9.37 26.29
CA HIS A 162 -70.77 9.33 24.83
C HIS A 162 -69.89 10.47 24.27
N SER A 163 -70.08 11.70 24.73
CA SER A 163 -69.26 12.84 24.32
C SER A 163 -67.79 12.66 24.73
N ALA A 164 -67.52 12.10 25.92
CA ALA A 164 -66.16 11.80 26.36
C ALA A 164 -65.49 10.70 25.52
N ILE A 165 -66.24 9.68 25.08
CA ILE A 165 -65.75 8.63 24.18
C ILE A 165 -65.43 9.21 22.80
N GLU A 166 -66.31 10.02 22.23
CA GLU A 166 -66.10 10.66 20.92
C GLU A 166 -64.87 11.57 20.95
N HIS A 167 -64.74 12.41 21.99
CA HIS A 167 -63.56 13.25 22.17
C HIS A 167 -62.26 12.44 22.31
N ARG A 168 -62.28 11.35 23.09
CA ARG A 168 -61.13 10.44 23.22
C ARG A 168 -60.77 9.84 21.86
N ASP A 169 -61.75 9.39 21.08
CA ASP A 169 -61.52 8.75 19.79
C ASP A 169 -60.90 9.71 18.78
N ASP A 170 -61.36 10.96 18.74
CA ASP A 170 -60.76 12.01 17.90
C ASP A 170 -59.32 12.33 18.33
N MET A 171 -59.06 12.39 19.65
CA MET A 171 -57.69 12.56 20.16
C MET A 171 -56.77 11.38 19.80
N VAL A 172 -57.25 10.15 19.94
CA VAL A 172 -56.48 8.92 19.60
C VAL A 172 -56.18 8.90 18.11
N GLU A 173 -57.15 9.24 17.27
CA GLU A 173 -56.98 9.31 15.81
C GLU A 173 -55.91 10.34 15.44
N GLY A 174 -56.04 11.59 15.88
CA GLY A 174 -55.05 12.64 15.60
C GLY A 174 -53.65 12.34 16.16
N ALA A 175 -53.56 11.76 17.36
CA ALA A 175 -52.29 11.36 17.95
C ALA A 175 -51.62 10.21 17.16
N THR A 176 -52.42 9.31 16.60
CA THR A 176 -51.93 8.18 15.80
C THR A 176 -51.45 8.65 14.43
N GLU A 177 -52.18 9.56 13.78
CA GLU A 177 -51.74 10.20 12.54
C GLU A 177 -50.41 10.94 12.72
N ALA A 178 -50.27 11.73 13.79
CA ALA A 178 -49.02 12.42 14.10
C ALA A 178 -47.87 11.43 14.38
N SER A 179 -48.15 10.31 15.03
CA SER A 179 -47.18 9.23 15.26
C SER A 179 -46.77 8.53 13.97
N GLN A 180 -47.71 8.35 13.04
CA GLN A 180 -47.43 7.82 11.71
C GLN A 180 -46.52 8.75 10.92
N MET A 181 -46.82 10.05 10.87
CA MET A 181 -45.97 11.03 10.20
C MET A 181 -44.54 11.05 10.76
N ALA A 182 -44.39 10.94 12.09
CA ALA A 182 -43.08 10.87 12.73
C ALA A 182 -42.30 9.58 12.40
N GLU A 183 -43.02 8.46 12.21
CA GLU A 183 -42.45 7.18 11.79
C GLU A 183 -42.06 7.20 10.31
N ASP A 184 -42.85 7.83 9.44
CA ASP A 184 -42.56 7.99 8.02
C ASP A 184 -41.29 8.83 7.81
N ASP A 185 -41.19 10.00 8.45
CA ASP A 185 -39.97 10.83 8.45
C ASP A 185 -38.75 10.02 8.93
N ARG A 186 -38.94 9.18 9.96
CA ARG A 186 -37.88 8.32 10.47
C ARG A 186 -37.39 7.35 9.42
N LEU A 187 -38.31 6.63 8.80
CA LEU A 187 -37.98 5.61 7.82
C LEU A 187 -37.33 6.24 6.60
N GLU A 188 -37.83 7.37 6.12
CA GLU A 188 -37.25 8.12 5.00
C GLU A 188 -35.82 8.58 5.33
N THR A 189 -35.63 9.28 6.46
CA THR A 189 -34.31 9.75 6.90
C THR A 189 -33.31 8.60 7.02
N MET A 190 -33.70 7.51 7.68
CA MET A 190 -32.83 6.35 7.86
C MET A 190 -32.51 5.65 6.53
N THR A 191 -33.48 5.57 5.63
CA THR A 191 -33.29 4.97 4.31
C THR A 191 -32.29 5.78 3.50
N LEU A 192 -32.40 7.12 3.51
CA LEU A 192 -31.45 8.01 2.85
C LEU A 192 -30.04 7.84 3.41
N ILE A 193 -29.90 7.81 4.74
CA ILE A 193 -28.62 7.57 5.42
C ILE A 193 -27.99 6.24 5.01
N LEU A 194 -28.79 5.17 4.94
CA LEU A 194 -28.30 3.85 4.55
C LEU A 194 -27.87 3.80 3.07
N HIS A 195 -28.59 4.47 2.17
CA HIS A 195 -28.15 4.60 0.78
C HIS A 195 -26.82 5.34 0.68
N GLN A 196 -26.68 6.48 1.36
CA GLN A 196 -25.45 7.25 1.34
C GLN A 196 -24.29 6.47 1.99
N PHE A 197 -24.55 5.73 3.06
CA PHE A 197 -23.57 4.82 3.67
C PHE A 197 -23.00 3.83 2.64
N VAL A 198 -23.86 3.16 1.89
CA VAL A 198 -23.45 2.19 0.86
C VAL A 198 -22.62 2.87 -0.21
N GLN A 199 -23.08 4.01 -0.73
CA GLN A 199 -22.37 4.77 -1.76
C GLN A 199 -20.97 5.21 -1.30
N THR A 200 -20.85 5.72 -0.08
CA THR A 200 -19.56 6.13 0.51
C THR A 200 -18.59 4.94 0.62
N LYS A 201 -19.07 3.76 1.04
CA LYS A 201 -18.22 2.55 1.11
C LYS A 201 -17.82 2.04 -0.27
N GLN A 202 -18.74 2.06 -1.23
CA GLN A 202 -18.45 1.66 -2.62
C GLN A 202 -17.39 2.57 -3.26
N ALA A 203 -17.50 3.89 -3.08
CA ALA A 203 -16.54 4.85 -3.62
C ALA A 203 -15.12 4.60 -3.08
N ALA A 204 -14.98 4.30 -1.78
CA ALA A 204 -13.70 3.96 -1.18
C ALA A 204 -13.12 2.65 -1.75
N LEU A 205 -13.95 1.61 -1.89
CA LEU A 205 -13.54 0.33 -2.47
C LEU A 205 -13.09 0.46 -3.92
N VAL A 206 -13.79 1.25 -4.73
CA VAL A 206 -13.40 1.50 -6.13
C VAL A 206 -12.03 2.16 -6.19
N ALA A 207 -11.77 3.18 -5.36
CA ALA A 207 -10.47 3.84 -5.32
C ALA A 207 -9.34 2.89 -4.89
N GLU A 208 -9.59 2.03 -3.89
CA GLU A 208 -8.64 1.00 -3.47
C GLU A 208 -8.35 -0.01 -4.58
N MET A 209 -9.39 -0.48 -5.28
CA MET A 209 -9.25 -1.41 -6.41
C MET A 209 -8.42 -0.80 -7.54
N GLU A 210 -8.63 0.47 -7.88
CA GLU A 210 -7.82 1.16 -8.90
C GLU A 210 -6.35 1.28 -8.48
N ALA A 211 -6.08 1.64 -7.22
CA ALA A 211 -4.71 1.68 -6.71
C ALA A 211 -4.02 0.30 -6.74
N LEU A 212 -4.74 -0.78 -6.42
CA LEU A 212 -4.22 -2.15 -6.53
C LEU A 212 -3.96 -2.56 -7.99
N LYS A 213 -4.82 -2.17 -8.94
CA LYS A 213 -4.59 -2.43 -10.37
C LYS A 213 -3.33 -1.74 -10.88
N GLU A 214 -3.10 -0.49 -10.47
CA GLU A 214 -1.87 0.23 -10.83
C GLU A 214 -0.63 -0.46 -10.25
N LEU A 215 -0.66 -0.84 -8.98
CA LEU A 215 0.42 -1.58 -8.34
C LEU A 215 0.68 -2.93 -9.05
N ALA A 216 -0.37 -3.68 -9.37
CA ALA A 216 -0.27 -4.94 -10.09
C ALA A 216 0.37 -4.78 -11.48
N LYS A 217 0.07 -3.68 -12.18
CA LYS A 217 0.70 -3.36 -13.47
C LYS A 217 2.21 -3.15 -13.31
N VAL A 218 2.64 -2.41 -12.29
CA VAL A 218 4.06 -2.18 -12.01
C VAL A 218 4.76 -3.49 -11.66
N VAL A 219 4.19 -4.28 -10.75
CA VAL A 219 4.74 -5.60 -10.38
C VAL A 219 4.83 -6.53 -11.59
N GLY A 220 3.81 -6.54 -12.46
CA GLY A 220 3.83 -7.33 -13.70
C GLY A 220 4.84 -6.86 -14.74
N SER A 221 5.33 -5.62 -14.63
CA SER A 221 6.36 -5.05 -15.51
C SER A 221 7.79 -5.24 -15.01
N LEU A 222 7.98 -5.88 -13.86
CA LEU A 222 9.31 -6.14 -13.31
C LEU A 222 10.10 -7.10 -14.21
N ASP A 223 11.17 -6.58 -14.83
CA ASP A 223 12.10 -7.39 -15.61
C ASP A 223 13.32 -7.77 -14.78
N ARG A 224 13.35 -9.04 -14.36
CA ARG A 224 14.47 -9.65 -13.65
C ARG A 224 15.78 -9.55 -14.45
N ASN A 225 15.73 -9.71 -15.77
CA ASN A 225 16.93 -9.69 -16.60
C ASN A 225 17.52 -8.29 -16.67
N ALA A 226 16.68 -7.27 -16.84
CA ALA A 226 17.12 -5.88 -16.80
C ALA A 226 17.78 -5.53 -15.47
N ALA A 227 17.21 -5.95 -14.33
CA ALA A 227 17.79 -5.72 -13.01
C ALA A 227 19.17 -6.38 -12.83
N LEU A 228 19.32 -7.64 -13.28
CA LEU A 228 20.61 -8.33 -13.23
C LEU A 228 21.65 -7.70 -14.16
N GLN A 229 21.25 -7.25 -15.34
CA GLN A 229 22.15 -6.57 -16.27
C GLN A 229 22.62 -5.22 -15.71
N GLN A 230 21.72 -4.45 -15.08
CA GLN A 230 22.10 -3.21 -14.42
C GLN A 230 23.13 -3.46 -13.31
N TYR A 231 22.91 -4.47 -12.46
CA TYR A 231 23.87 -4.87 -11.43
C TYR A 231 25.25 -5.22 -12.01
N ILE A 232 25.29 -6.00 -13.10
CA ILE A 232 26.54 -6.35 -13.78
C ILE A 232 27.25 -5.09 -14.26
N VAL A 233 26.53 -4.18 -14.93
CA VAL A 233 27.10 -2.93 -15.48
C VAL A 233 27.63 -2.04 -14.36
N ASP A 234 26.88 -1.85 -13.28
CA ASP A 234 27.25 -0.97 -12.16
C ASP A 234 28.51 -1.45 -11.42
N HIS A 235 28.74 -2.77 -11.40
CA HIS A 235 29.91 -3.39 -10.76
C HIS A 235 30.99 -3.83 -11.76
N MET A 236 30.81 -3.56 -13.06
CA MET A 236 31.78 -3.97 -14.06
C MET A 236 33.07 -3.15 -13.92
N GLN A 237 34.21 -3.83 -13.81
CA GLN A 237 35.54 -3.22 -13.80
C GLN A 237 36.29 -3.59 -15.09
N PRO A 238 35.96 -2.97 -16.24
CA PRO A 238 36.47 -3.39 -17.55
C PRO A 238 38.00 -3.34 -17.63
N ASP A 239 38.63 -2.36 -16.98
CA ASP A 239 40.08 -2.23 -16.94
C ASP A 239 40.76 -3.39 -16.20
N ILE A 240 40.17 -3.84 -15.10
CA ILE A 240 40.67 -4.97 -14.30
C ILE A 240 40.48 -6.28 -15.08
N THR A 241 39.31 -6.50 -15.67
CA THR A 241 39.05 -7.68 -16.51
C THR A 241 40.00 -7.76 -17.70
N HIS A 242 40.28 -6.63 -18.37
CA HIS A 242 41.24 -6.56 -19.45
C HIS A 242 42.69 -6.81 -18.99
N ARG A 243 43.10 -6.25 -17.84
CA ARG A 243 44.42 -6.52 -17.21
C ARG A 243 44.58 -8.00 -16.85
N HIS A 244 43.59 -8.59 -16.19
CA HIS A 244 43.58 -10.02 -15.85
C HIS A 244 43.66 -10.91 -17.10
N SER A 245 42.97 -10.54 -18.18
CA SER A 245 43.02 -11.28 -19.44
C SER A 245 44.43 -11.27 -20.05
N LYS A 246 45.14 -10.13 -19.99
CA LYS A 246 46.55 -10.03 -20.43
C LYS A 246 47.50 -10.81 -19.52
N ALA A 247 47.30 -10.76 -18.21
CA ALA A 247 48.09 -11.54 -17.25
C ALA A 247 47.90 -13.05 -17.47
N MET A 248 46.67 -13.50 -17.72
CA MET A 248 46.37 -14.89 -18.09
C MET A 248 47.08 -15.30 -19.39
N PHE A 249 47.07 -14.42 -20.41
CA PHE A 249 47.83 -14.67 -21.64
C PHE A 249 49.34 -14.86 -21.38
N LEU A 250 49.94 -14.07 -20.49
CA LEU A 250 51.35 -14.25 -20.09
C LEU A 250 51.60 -15.60 -19.42
N VAL A 251 50.69 -16.03 -18.53
CA VAL A 251 50.79 -17.32 -17.83
C VAL A 251 50.65 -18.48 -18.80
N GLU A 252 49.63 -18.46 -19.66
CA GLU A 252 49.42 -19.48 -20.69
C GLU A 252 50.60 -19.56 -21.67
N TRP A 253 51.14 -18.40 -22.05
CA TRP A 253 52.33 -18.35 -22.88
C TRP A 253 53.53 -19.02 -22.19
N HIS A 254 53.82 -18.64 -20.94
CA HIS A 254 54.92 -19.23 -20.18
C HIS A 254 54.72 -20.74 -19.99
N TRP A 255 53.48 -21.18 -19.77
CA TRP A 255 53.12 -22.59 -19.63
C TRP A 255 53.35 -23.39 -20.91
N LYS A 256 52.94 -22.88 -22.08
CA LYS A 256 53.19 -23.52 -23.38
C LYS A 256 54.69 -23.67 -23.66
N TRP A 257 55.46 -22.61 -23.42
CA TRP A 257 56.93 -22.67 -23.52
C TRP A 257 57.52 -23.71 -22.56
N HIS A 258 57.02 -23.77 -21.31
CA HIS A 258 57.52 -24.74 -20.34
C HIS A 258 57.27 -26.18 -20.80
N LEU A 259 56.07 -26.47 -21.32
CA LEU A 259 55.75 -27.79 -21.88
C LEU A 259 56.63 -28.13 -23.09
N GLU A 260 56.82 -27.21 -24.04
CA GLU A 260 57.69 -27.41 -25.22
C GLU A 260 59.17 -27.59 -24.83
N ARG A 261 59.63 -26.94 -23.75
CA ARG A 261 60.99 -27.12 -23.24
C ARG A 261 61.18 -28.32 -22.33
N VAL A 262 60.15 -28.80 -21.65
CA VAL A 262 60.23 -30.08 -20.93
C VAL A 262 60.56 -31.23 -21.89
N GLU A 263 60.23 -31.11 -23.19
CA GLU A 263 60.66 -32.03 -24.25
C GLU A 263 62.11 -31.79 -24.72
N LEU A 264 62.67 -30.58 -24.57
CA LEU A 264 64.05 -30.20 -24.94
C LEU A 264 65.06 -30.17 -23.77
N ALA A 265 64.60 -30.21 -22.51
CA ALA A 265 65.39 -29.98 -21.29
C ALA A 265 66.35 -31.12 -20.91
N LYS A 266 66.60 -32.08 -21.80
CA LYS A 266 67.63 -33.11 -21.58
C LYS A 266 69.05 -32.64 -21.92
N SER A 267 69.25 -31.40 -22.36
CA SER A 267 70.56 -30.94 -22.83
C SER A 267 70.84 -29.44 -22.68
N GLU A 268 70.61 -28.81 -21.52
CA GLU A 268 71.01 -27.41 -21.31
C GLU A 268 71.86 -27.14 -20.06
N PRO A 269 72.76 -26.13 -20.09
CA PRO A 269 73.77 -25.87 -19.05
C PRO A 269 73.25 -25.02 -17.88
N GLU A 270 73.93 -25.13 -16.74
CA GLU A 270 73.45 -24.69 -15.42
C GLU A 270 73.48 -23.16 -15.14
N ASP A 271 74.19 -22.32 -15.91
CA ASP A 271 74.34 -20.91 -15.53
C ASP A 271 74.38 -19.94 -16.72
N TYR A 272 73.27 -19.22 -16.88
CA TYR A 272 73.09 -18.18 -17.91
C TYR A 272 73.37 -16.76 -17.40
N LEU A 273 73.86 -16.57 -16.17
CA LEU A 273 74.04 -15.24 -15.57
C LEU A 273 75.46 -14.68 -15.64
N ASN A 274 76.42 -15.39 -16.24
CA ASN A 274 77.75 -14.84 -16.51
C ASN A 274 77.91 -14.48 -17.99
N LEU A 275 77.31 -13.36 -18.40
CA LEU A 275 77.33 -12.89 -19.79
C LEU A 275 78.13 -11.59 -19.94
N THR A 276 79.19 -11.63 -20.75
CA THR A 276 79.99 -10.47 -21.19
C THR A 276 79.38 -9.81 -22.46
N SER A 277 80.10 -8.84 -23.07
CA SER A 277 79.66 -7.89 -24.12
C SER A 277 78.93 -8.46 -25.35
N ASP A 278 78.88 -9.78 -25.54
CA ASP A 278 78.21 -10.48 -26.64
C ASP A 278 76.67 -10.53 -26.53
N SER A 279 76.10 -10.13 -25.38
CA SER A 279 74.66 -10.11 -25.13
C SER A 279 73.86 -9.21 -26.09
N ILE A 280 74.50 -8.16 -26.63
CA ILE A 280 73.90 -7.22 -27.60
C ILE A 280 73.84 -7.84 -29.01
N ARG A 281 74.79 -8.71 -29.36
CA ARG A 281 74.84 -9.40 -30.68
C ARG A 281 73.78 -10.50 -30.79
N CYS A 282 73.48 -11.16 -29.69
CA CYS A 282 72.43 -12.19 -29.59
C CYS A 282 71.03 -11.67 -29.96
N LEU A 283 70.71 -10.40 -29.63
CA LEU A 283 69.45 -9.77 -30.02
C LEU A 283 69.34 -9.54 -31.55
N GLN A 284 70.46 -9.19 -32.19
CA GLN A 284 70.53 -8.94 -33.64
C GLN A 284 70.52 -10.24 -34.47
N GLU A 285 71.15 -11.30 -33.97
CA GLU A 285 71.18 -12.62 -34.63
C GLU A 285 69.79 -13.30 -34.69
N HIS A 286 68.83 -12.89 -33.85
CA HIS A 286 67.46 -13.43 -33.80
C HIS A 286 66.39 -12.55 -34.47
N ASN A 287 66.76 -11.49 -35.21
CA ASN A 287 65.83 -10.55 -35.86
C ASN A 287 64.79 -9.91 -34.90
N ILE A 288 65.20 -9.60 -33.67
CA ILE A 288 64.40 -8.85 -32.69
C ILE A 288 64.82 -7.39 -32.75
N THR A 289 63.87 -6.49 -32.96
CA THR A 289 64.14 -5.04 -32.98
C THR A 289 63.88 -4.39 -31.63
N VAL A 290 64.45 -3.20 -31.42
CA VAL A 290 64.15 -2.37 -30.23
C VAL A 290 62.65 -2.12 -30.09
N PHE A 291 61.92 -1.97 -31.20
CA PHE A 291 60.46 -1.81 -31.18
C PHE A 291 59.73 -3.07 -30.69
N ASP A 292 60.22 -4.27 -31.00
CA ASP A 292 59.63 -5.51 -30.49
C ASP A 292 59.80 -5.62 -28.96
N VAL A 293 60.96 -5.20 -28.45
CA VAL A 293 61.27 -5.14 -27.01
C VAL A 293 60.38 -4.12 -26.29
N GLU A 294 60.15 -2.94 -26.88
CA GLU A 294 59.24 -1.94 -26.29
C GLU A 294 57.78 -2.40 -26.30
N VAL A 295 57.30 -3.13 -27.33
CA VAL A 295 55.96 -3.77 -27.30
C VAL A 295 55.82 -4.71 -26.11
N MET A 296 56.85 -5.52 -25.81
CA MET A 296 56.81 -6.49 -24.72
C MET A 296 56.75 -5.80 -23.35
N LYS A 297 57.53 -4.73 -23.16
CA LYS A 297 57.52 -3.95 -21.93
C LYS A 297 56.19 -3.21 -21.75
N GLU A 298 55.66 -2.59 -22.81
CA GLU A 298 54.33 -1.98 -22.78
C GLU A 298 53.23 -3.00 -22.42
N PHE A 299 53.32 -4.22 -22.97
CA PHE A 299 52.37 -5.29 -22.67
C PHE A 299 52.42 -5.69 -21.19
N VAL A 300 53.61 -5.93 -20.64
CA VAL A 300 53.80 -6.27 -19.22
C VAL A 300 53.32 -5.14 -18.31
N ALA A 301 53.71 -3.89 -18.59
CA ALA A 301 53.26 -2.73 -17.82
C ALA A 301 51.73 -2.61 -17.82
N SER A 302 51.09 -2.88 -18.97
CA SER A 302 49.64 -2.81 -19.11
C SER A 302 48.85 -3.89 -18.36
N CYS A 303 49.52 -4.85 -17.72
CA CYS A 303 48.89 -5.84 -16.84
C CYS A 303 48.67 -5.30 -15.41
N PHE A 304 49.31 -4.19 -15.03
CA PHE A 304 49.28 -3.65 -13.67
C PHE A 304 48.45 -2.36 -13.58
N VAL A 305 47.94 -2.06 -12.38
CA VAL A 305 47.15 -0.84 -12.11
C VAL A 305 48.03 0.40 -12.16
N THR A 306 49.19 0.34 -11.50
CA THR A 306 50.19 1.42 -11.41
C THR A 306 51.58 0.84 -11.70
N PRO A 307 51.91 0.54 -12.98
CA PRO A 307 53.20 -0.04 -13.32
C PRO A 307 54.35 0.94 -13.04
N ASP A 308 55.48 0.45 -12.52
CA ASP A 308 56.71 1.24 -12.49
C ASP A 308 57.31 1.36 -13.91
N LEU A 309 57.30 2.55 -14.47
CA LEU A 309 57.80 2.82 -15.82
C LEU A 309 59.27 3.27 -15.86
N SER A 310 59.88 3.48 -14.69
CA SER A 310 61.21 4.11 -14.54
C SER A 310 62.32 3.44 -15.36
N ARG A 311 62.21 2.13 -15.60
CA ARG A 311 63.15 1.34 -16.41
C ARG A 311 62.48 0.52 -17.52
N MET A 312 61.17 0.68 -17.71
CA MET A 312 60.38 -0.14 -18.63
C MET A 312 60.07 0.51 -19.97
N ILE A 313 60.11 1.83 -20.12
CA ILE A 313 59.83 2.46 -21.41
C ILE A 313 60.96 3.43 -21.77
N GLY A 314 61.57 3.24 -22.94
CA GLY A 314 62.54 4.18 -23.49
C GLY A 314 61.83 5.44 -24.02
N SER A 315 62.45 6.61 -23.86
CA SER A 315 61.87 7.94 -24.18
C SER A 315 60.97 7.98 -25.44
N GLU A 316 59.68 8.29 -25.24
CA GLU A 316 58.67 8.87 -26.15
C GLU A 316 58.60 8.45 -27.65
N ARG A 317 59.22 7.35 -28.09
CA ARG A 317 59.10 6.90 -29.49
C ARG A 317 57.88 5.99 -29.67
N LYS A 318 56.84 6.48 -30.37
CA LYS A 318 55.65 5.69 -30.73
C LYS A 318 56.04 4.39 -31.43
N VAL A 319 55.70 3.24 -30.82
CA VAL A 319 55.98 1.91 -31.37
C VAL A 319 55.07 1.62 -32.58
N PRO A 320 55.62 1.26 -33.76
CA PRO A 320 54.81 1.00 -34.96
C PRO A 320 53.88 -0.22 -34.82
N THR A 321 52.65 -0.12 -35.35
CA THR A 321 51.60 -1.15 -35.25
C THR A 321 51.99 -2.53 -35.79
N LYS A 322 52.88 -2.60 -36.78
CA LYS A 322 53.40 -3.87 -37.33
C LYS A 322 54.12 -4.74 -36.29
N HIS A 323 54.79 -4.13 -35.31
CA HIS A 323 55.50 -4.87 -34.25
C HIS A 323 54.52 -5.42 -33.21
N ARG A 324 53.39 -4.74 -32.98
CA ARG A 324 52.32 -5.22 -32.11
C ARG A 324 51.70 -6.52 -32.62
N HIS A 325 51.42 -6.61 -33.93
CA HIS A 325 50.84 -7.81 -34.54
C HIS A 325 51.78 -9.02 -34.50
N ARG A 326 53.09 -8.79 -34.64
CA ARG A 326 54.12 -9.85 -34.55
C ARG A 326 54.20 -10.51 -33.17
N PHE A 327 53.79 -9.81 -32.11
CA PHE A 327 53.79 -10.31 -30.74
C PHE A 327 52.62 -11.26 -30.44
N VAL A 328 51.46 -11.05 -31.08
CA VAL A 328 50.22 -11.80 -30.82
C VAL A 328 49.86 -12.86 -31.87
N ASP A 329 50.49 -12.86 -33.05
CA ASP A 329 50.16 -13.80 -34.13
C ASP A 329 50.81 -15.19 -33.93
N PRO A 330 50.02 -16.26 -33.68
CA PRO A 330 50.53 -17.60 -33.47
C PRO A 330 50.96 -18.30 -34.78
N THR A 331 50.55 -17.76 -35.94
CA THR A 331 50.79 -18.34 -37.27
C THR A 331 52.01 -17.77 -37.99
N ALA A 332 52.58 -16.68 -37.46
CA ALA A 332 53.84 -16.14 -37.96
C ALA A 332 54.95 -17.21 -37.81
N GLY A 333 55.56 -17.63 -38.93
CA GLY A 333 56.55 -18.73 -38.99
C GLY A 333 57.82 -18.55 -38.12
N ARG A 334 57.95 -17.43 -37.40
CA ARG A 334 58.88 -17.18 -36.29
C ARG A 334 58.17 -16.35 -35.22
N ALA A 335 57.20 -16.96 -34.55
CA ALA A 335 56.45 -16.27 -33.53
C ALA A 335 57.38 -15.88 -32.36
N LEU A 336 57.36 -14.59 -31.98
CA LEU A 336 58.30 -14.00 -31.00
C LEU A 336 58.30 -14.76 -29.66
N TYR A 337 57.18 -15.38 -29.35
CA TYR A 337 56.91 -16.15 -28.14
C TYR A 337 57.79 -17.43 -28.01
N ARG A 338 58.45 -17.87 -29.10
CA ARG A 338 59.34 -19.05 -29.13
C ARG A 338 60.82 -18.71 -28.91
N LEU A 339 61.17 -17.43 -28.76
CA LEU A 339 62.56 -16.98 -28.64
C LEU A 339 62.93 -16.76 -27.17
N ASP A 340 64.04 -17.34 -26.71
CA ASP A 340 64.48 -17.25 -25.31
C ASP A 340 64.80 -15.83 -24.87
N VAL A 341 65.31 -15.03 -25.79
CA VAL A 341 65.61 -13.62 -25.55
C VAL A 341 64.33 -12.82 -25.22
N VAL A 342 63.18 -13.19 -25.79
CA VAL A 342 61.88 -12.57 -25.48
C VAL A 342 61.43 -12.91 -24.06
N ARG A 343 61.69 -14.14 -23.60
CA ARG A 343 61.44 -14.54 -22.20
C ARG A 343 62.27 -13.75 -21.22
N GLN A 344 63.56 -13.58 -21.49
CA GLN A 344 64.43 -12.82 -20.59
C GLN A 344 63.97 -11.36 -20.44
N VAL A 345 63.48 -10.75 -21.53
CA VAL A 345 62.89 -9.40 -21.51
C VAL A 345 61.60 -9.35 -20.66
N ILE A 346 60.68 -10.29 -20.87
CA ILE A 346 59.41 -10.35 -20.11
C ILE A 346 59.65 -10.65 -18.63
N LEU A 347 60.52 -11.62 -18.31
CA LEU A 347 60.87 -11.96 -16.92
C LEU A 347 61.59 -10.81 -16.22
N ALA A 348 62.50 -10.11 -16.91
CA ALA A 348 63.14 -8.92 -16.36
C ALA A 348 62.12 -7.81 -16.05
N ALA A 349 61.16 -7.58 -16.97
CA ALA A 349 60.07 -6.63 -16.75
C ALA A 349 59.15 -7.04 -15.59
N LEU A 350 58.79 -8.32 -15.49
CA LEU A 350 57.97 -8.84 -14.39
C LEU A 350 58.69 -8.79 -13.04
N ASN A 351 59.97 -9.18 -12.99
CA ASN A 351 60.79 -9.10 -11.78
C ASN A 351 61.01 -7.66 -11.34
N HIS A 352 61.12 -6.73 -12.29
CA HIS A 352 61.11 -5.31 -12.00
C HIS A 352 59.79 -4.89 -11.34
N GLN A 353 58.63 -5.15 -11.95
CA GLN A 353 57.33 -4.83 -11.33
C GLN A 353 57.15 -5.47 -9.94
N ARG A 354 57.59 -6.72 -9.76
CA ARG A 354 57.55 -7.44 -8.48
C ARG A 354 58.43 -6.79 -7.40
N ALA A 355 59.64 -6.35 -7.75
CA ALA A 355 60.57 -5.73 -6.81
C ALA A 355 60.07 -4.38 -6.26
N PHE A 356 59.14 -3.73 -6.97
CA PHE A 356 58.52 -2.46 -6.58
C PHE A 356 57.13 -2.62 -5.94
N GLY A 357 56.72 -3.85 -5.59
CA GLY A 357 55.51 -4.10 -4.78
C GLY A 357 54.18 -3.80 -5.48
N VAL A 358 54.15 -3.82 -6.81
CA VAL A 358 52.93 -3.49 -7.57
C VAL A 358 51.97 -4.68 -7.60
N GLU A 359 50.74 -4.49 -7.09
CA GLU A 359 49.67 -5.50 -7.15
C GLU A 359 48.92 -5.45 -8.50
N LEU A 360 48.39 -6.62 -8.92
CA LEU A 360 47.47 -6.72 -10.06
C LEU A 360 46.07 -6.19 -9.71
N THR A 361 45.76 -6.11 -8.41
CA THR A 361 44.50 -5.64 -7.83
C THR A 361 44.65 -4.24 -7.22
N VAL A 362 43.54 -3.51 -7.10
CA VAL A 362 43.51 -2.24 -6.37
C VAL A 362 43.50 -2.56 -4.87
N PRO A 363 44.28 -1.87 -4.01
CA PRO A 363 44.09 -1.95 -2.57
C PRO A 363 42.66 -1.46 -2.24
N THR A 364 41.91 -2.28 -1.52
CA THR A 364 40.54 -1.96 -1.06
C THR A 364 40.47 -0.70 -0.21
#